data_AF-J7U348-F1
#
_entry.id   AF-J7U348-F1
#
_cell.length_a   1.000
_cell.length_b   1.000
_cell.length_c   1.000
_cell.angle_alpha   90.00
_cell.angle_beta   90.00
_cell.angle_gamma   90.00
#
_symmetry.space_group_name_H-M   'P 1'
#
loop_
_entity.id
_entity.type
_entity.pdbx_description
1 polymer ?
#
loop_
_entity_poly.entity_id
_entity_poly.type
_entity_poly.pdbx_seq_one_letter_code
_entity_poly.pdbx_strand_id
1 'polypeptide(L)' 'MDIQDGWLTTARRVISPHHDTRPEQVTPRLLVIHNISLPPGQFGGPYIDQLFQGTLDPDAHPFFAEIQALR' A
#
# COMPACT_ATOMS: atom_id res chain seq x y z
N MET A 1 -19.15 -2.96 -10.56
CA MET A 1 -18.10 -2.98 -9.52
C MET A 1 -18.84 -3.29 -8.23
N ASP A 2 -18.57 -4.44 -7.63
CA ASP A 2 -19.27 -4.88 -6.41
C ASP A 2 -18.34 -4.65 -5.21
N ILE A 3 -18.91 -4.10 -4.13
CA ILE A 3 -18.20 -3.76 -2.89
C ILE A 3 -18.91 -4.43 -1.73
N GLN A 4 -18.18 -5.25 -0.98
CA GLN A 4 -18.70 -5.97 0.18
C GLN A 4 -17.78 -5.70 1.37
N ASP A 5 -18.34 -5.21 2.47
CA ASP A 5 -17.61 -4.88 3.71
C ASP A 5 -16.37 -3.99 3.49
N GLY A 6 -16.49 -3.01 2.57
CA GLY A 6 -15.40 -2.10 2.21
C GLY A 6 -14.38 -2.67 1.22
N TRP A 7 -14.55 -3.91 0.75
CA TRP A 7 -13.66 -4.56 -0.20
C TRP A 7 -14.24 -4.62 -1.61
N LEU A 8 -13.41 -4.35 -2.61
CA LEU A 8 -13.72 -4.66 -3.99
C LEU A 8 -13.66 -6.16 -4.23
N THR A 9 -14.74 -6.75 -4.75
CA THR A 9 -14.84 -8.21 -4.91
C THR A 9 -13.93 -8.76 -6.01
N THR A 10 -13.54 -7.93 -6.98
CA THR A 10 -12.67 -8.32 -8.10
C THR A 10 -11.19 -8.04 -7.86
N ALA A 11 -10.84 -7.36 -6.76
CA ALA A 11 -9.46 -6.99 -6.48
C ALA A 11 -8.70 -8.13 -5.79
N ARG A 12 -7.43 -8.33 -6.15
CA ARG A 12 -6.52 -9.19 -5.38
C ARG A 12 -6.34 -8.61 -3.98
N ARG A 13 -6.61 -9.41 -2.96
CA ARG A 13 -6.48 -8.98 -1.56
C ARG A 13 -5.07 -9.19 -1.06
N VAL A 14 -4.49 -8.13 -0.51
CA VAL A 14 -3.20 -8.13 0.19
C VAL A 14 -3.46 -7.38 1.49
N ILE A 15 -3.38 -8.09 2.62
CA ILE A 15 -3.81 -7.53 3.91
C ILE A 15 -2.63 -6.84 4.57
N SER A 16 -2.67 -5.50 4.60
CA SER A 16 -1.65 -4.70 5.26
C SER A 16 -1.98 -4.49 6.75
N PRO A 17 -0.99 -4.59 7.65
CA PRO A 17 -1.16 -4.18 9.04
C PRO A 17 -1.16 -2.65 9.21
N HIS A 18 -0.76 -1.88 8.19
CA HIS A 18 -0.66 -0.43 8.22
C HIS A 18 -1.99 0.24 7.88
N HIS A 19 -2.91 0.20 8.83
CA HIS A 19 -4.16 0.94 8.79
C HIS A 19 -4.62 1.26 10.21
N ASP A 20 -5.51 2.24 10.34
CA ASP A 20 -6.11 2.61 11.61
C ASP A 20 -7.59 2.98 11.46
N THR A 21 -8.24 3.22 12.59
CA THR A 21 -9.63 3.65 12.64
C THR A 21 -9.72 5.13 12.33
N ARG A 22 -10.63 5.51 11.42
CA ARG A 22 -10.95 6.93 11.20
C ARG A 22 -11.57 7.54 12.46
N PRO A 23 -11.43 8.86 12.67
CA PRO A 23 -12.17 9.54 13.74
C PRO A 23 -13.67 9.27 13.65
N GLU A 24 -14.35 9.29 14.80
CA GLU A 24 -15.78 9.00 14.87
C GLU A 24 -16.59 9.88 13.91
N GLN A 25 -17.60 9.27 13.30
CA GLN A 25 -18.53 9.93 12.37
C GLN A 25 -17.88 10.48 11.07
N VAL A 26 -16.62 10.15 10.79
CA VAL A 26 -15.95 10.54 9.54
C VAL A 26 -16.09 9.45 8.48
N THR A 27 -16.87 9.77 7.43
CA THR A 27 -16.95 8.94 6.21
C THR A 27 -15.99 9.47 5.13
N PRO A 28 -15.35 8.60 4.31
CA PRO A 28 -14.51 9.06 3.20
C PRO A 28 -15.31 9.86 2.17
N ARG A 29 -14.84 11.07 1.84
CA ARG A 29 -15.47 11.96 0.83
C ARG A 29 -14.50 12.52 -0.22
N LEU A 30 -13.22 12.15 -0.12
CA LEU A 30 -12.14 12.61 -0.99
C LEU A 30 -11.44 11.39 -1.59
N LEU A 31 -11.17 11.44 -2.89
CA LEU A 31 -10.28 10.53 -3.59
C LEU A 31 -8.92 11.21 -3.77
N VAL A 32 -7.84 10.53 -3.37
CA VAL A 32 -6.47 10.97 -3.61
C VAL A 32 -5.81 9.99 -4.58
N ILE A 33 -5.19 10.49 -5.64
CA ILE A 33 -4.53 9.68 -6.66
C ILE A 33 -3.02 9.78 -6.44
N HIS A 34 -2.38 8.63 -6.24
CA HIS A 34 -0.93 8.50 -6.11
C HIS A 34 -0.35 7.63 -7.22
N ASN A 35 0.94 7.76 -7.47
CA ASN A 35 1.73 6.81 -8.25
C ASN A 35 2.91 6.32 -7.40
N ILE A 36 3.38 5.11 -7.69
CA ILE A 36 4.57 4.52 -7.08
C ILE A 36 5.15 3.48 -8.02
N SER A 37 6.48 3.36 -8.03
CA SER A 37 7.25 2.31 -8.71
C SER A 37 8.41 1.93 -7.82
N LEU A 38 8.65 0.63 -7.66
CA LEU A 38 9.69 0.11 -6.78
C LEU A 38 10.43 -1.04 -7.49
N PRO A 39 11.76 -0.93 -7.68
CA PRO A 39 12.58 0.29 -7.53
C PRO A 39 12.09 1.46 -8.41
N PRO A 40 12.56 2.71 -8.19
CA PRO A 40 12.10 3.87 -8.95
C PRO A 40 12.19 3.65 -10.47
N GLY A 41 11.08 3.89 -11.16
CA GLY A 41 10.95 3.71 -12.62
C GLY A 41 10.78 2.25 -13.08
N GLN A 42 10.76 1.28 -12.17
CA GLN A 42 10.63 -0.15 -12.48
C GLN A 42 9.28 -0.71 -12.03
N PHE A 43 8.72 -1.63 -12.81
CA PHE A 43 7.36 -2.16 -12.62
C PHE A 43 7.35 -3.69 -12.64
N GLY A 44 6.34 -4.29 -12.00
CA GLY A 44 6.07 -5.73 -12.04
C GLY A 44 6.70 -6.56 -10.91
N GLY A 45 7.54 -5.97 -10.07
CA GLY A 45 8.10 -6.62 -8.88
C GLY A 45 7.11 -6.68 -7.69
N PRO A 46 7.46 -7.43 -6.62
CA PRO A 46 6.61 -7.59 -5.42
C PRO A 46 6.70 -6.42 -4.43
N TYR A 47 7.61 -5.47 -4.68
CA TYR A 47 8.07 -4.49 -3.68
C TYR A 47 6.99 -3.51 -3.21
N ILE A 48 5.98 -3.22 -4.03
CA ILE A 48 4.86 -2.35 -3.62
C ILE A 48 4.02 -3.03 -2.55
N ASP A 49 3.68 -4.31 -2.76
CA ASP A 49 2.95 -5.09 -1.76
C ASP A 49 3.77 -5.25 -0.48
N GLN A 50 5.09 -5.44 -0.59
CA GLN A 50 5.99 -5.58 0.56
C GLN A 50 6.12 -4.29 1.35
N LEU A 51 6.25 -3.14 0.68
CA LEU A 51 6.28 -1.84 1.34
C LEU A 51 4.98 -1.61 2.13
N PHE A 52 3.83 -1.80 1.51
CA PHE A 52 2.55 -1.61 2.20
C PHE A 52 2.30 -2.63 3.31
N GLN A 53 2.93 -3.82 3.26
CA GLN A 53 2.88 -4.79 4.36
C GLN A 53 3.93 -4.57 5.45
N GLY A 54 4.87 -3.64 5.28
CA GLY A 54 6.00 -3.46 6.19
C GLY A 54 7.02 -4.61 6.15
N THR A 55 7.10 -5.33 5.04
CA THR A 55 7.98 -6.50 4.83
C THR A 55 9.04 -6.27 3.75
N LEU A 56 9.20 -5.02 3.29
CA LEU A 56 10.20 -4.65 2.31
C LEU A 56 11.60 -4.87 2.88
N ASP A 57 12.41 -5.66 2.17
CA ASP A 57 13.81 -5.87 2.51
C ASP A 57 14.63 -4.61 2.15
N PRO A 58 15.22 -3.91 3.13
CA PRO A 58 16.00 -2.70 2.88
C PRO A 58 17.29 -2.96 2.08
N ASP A 59 17.81 -4.19 2.11
CA ASP A 59 19.08 -4.55 1.46
C ASP A 59 18.88 -5.01 0.00
N ALA A 60 17.64 -5.26 -0.42
CA ALA A 60 17.31 -5.73 -1.77
C ALA A 60 17.54 -4.67 -2.86
N HIS A 61 17.56 -3.38 -2.50
CA HIS A 61 17.88 -2.29 -3.42
C HIS A 61 18.35 -1.05 -2.64
N PRO A 62 19.38 -0.30 -3.09
CA PRO A 62 19.93 0.85 -2.36
C PRO A 62 18.87 1.89 -1.91
N PHE A 63 17.85 2.11 -2.75
CA PHE A 63 16.75 3.03 -2.45
C PHE A 63 15.82 2.55 -1.32
N PHE A 64 15.73 1.24 -1.05
CA PHE A 64 14.78 0.70 -0.07
C PHE A 64 15.15 1.05 1.37
N ALA A 65 16.46 1.15 1.67
CA ALA A 65 16.95 1.63 2.96
C ALA A 65 16.43 3.05 3.30
N GLU A 66 16.17 3.90 2.31
CA GLU A 66 15.65 5.26 2.53
C GLU A 66 14.16 5.28 2.93
N ILE A 67 13.41 4.25 2.53
CA ILE A 67 11.95 4.19 2.70
C ILE A 67 11.49 3.09 3.67
N GLN A 68 12.41 2.33 4.28
CA GLN A 68 12.07 1.21 5.18
C GLN A 68 11.22 1.62 6.39
N ALA A 69 11.31 2.89 6.79
CA ALA A 69 10.61 3.41 7.96
C ALA A 69 9.17 3.85 7.65
N LEU A 70 8.76 3.83 6.37
CA LEU A 70 7.39 4.18 5.98
C LEU A 70 6.41 3.10 6.45
N ARG A 71 5.25 3.57 6.91
CA ARG A 71 4.10 2.75 7.26
C ARG A 71 2.83 3.35 6.69
#